data_AF-A0A8T6P0W4-F1
#
_entry.id   AF-A0A8T6P0W4-F1
#
_cell.length_a   1.000
_cell.length_b   1.000
_cell.length_c   1.000
_cell.angle_alpha   90.00
_cell.angle_beta   90.00
_cell.angle_gamma   90.00
#
_symmetry.space_group_name_H-M   'P 1'
#
loop_
_entity.id
_entity.type
_entity.pdbx_description
1 polymer ?
#
loop_
_entity_poly.entity_id
_entity_poly.type
_entity_poly.pdbx_seq_one_letter_code
_entity_poly.pdbx_strand_id
1 'polypeptide(L)'
;DPGGLLEVMQRSREALLGVDEWLCEQAYRESAWQYGLPMGRGAVNGVEFYPTYTDLLLLLARYLPDPVRYLEIGVSVGKNLWQMVNVLSGAEVVGMDVEHINPALAARLGSGECLTEWPYTFTDYRGQRRERAATLTQYTHSDNAIHYLSADKFSDKTWEQLAGRQFNLIFSDACHKPESLEHEYAMWTRFDLLAAERFVIVWDDLTSDSMRRAFHAIARRLAEPYPDAIIALVPLYGSYAFRENTKDIGLLMHLPEFPL
;
A
#
# COMPACT_ATOMS: atom_id res chain seq x y z
N ASP A 1 -16.71 -16.25 -13.25
CA ASP A 1 -15.29 -16.29 -13.64
C ASP A 1 -14.54 -17.20 -12.66
N PRO A 2 -13.83 -18.26 -13.07
CA PRO A 2 -13.48 -19.38 -12.18
C PRO A 2 -12.36 -19.13 -11.18
N GLY A 3 -11.71 -17.96 -11.21
CA GLY A 3 -10.87 -17.57 -10.08
C GLY A 3 -11.72 -17.03 -8.95
N GLY A 4 -12.10 -17.85 -7.99
CA GLY A 4 -12.67 -17.34 -6.75
C GLY A 4 -11.61 -16.61 -5.91
N LEU A 5 -12.01 -16.13 -4.73
CA LEU A 5 -11.07 -15.67 -3.70
C LEU A 5 -9.93 -16.68 -3.45
N LEU A 6 -10.23 -17.98 -3.53
CA LEU A 6 -9.24 -19.06 -3.36
C LEU A 6 -8.09 -19.02 -4.38
N GLU A 7 -8.38 -18.72 -5.65
CA GLU A 7 -7.32 -18.65 -6.68
C GLU A 7 -6.41 -17.45 -6.43
N VAL A 8 -7.01 -16.30 -6.09
CA VAL A 8 -6.28 -15.08 -5.72
C VAL A 8 -5.37 -15.35 -4.52
N MET A 9 -5.92 -15.96 -3.47
CA MET A 9 -5.15 -16.34 -2.28
C MET A 9 -4.00 -17.28 -2.63
N GLN A 10 -4.24 -18.30 -3.46
CA GLN A 10 -3.21 -19.25 -3.85
C GLN A 10 -2.04 -18.57 -4.55
N ARG A 11 -2.29 -17.79 -5.61
CA ARG A 11 -1.23 -17.07 -6.34
C ARG A 11 -0.47 -16.08 -5.46
N SER A 12 -1.21 -15.39 -4.60
CA SER A 12 -0.66 -14.45 -3.62
C SER A 12 0.31 -15.14 -2.64
N ARG A 13 -0.06 -16.31 -2.11
CA ARG A 13 0.81 -17.08 -1.20
C ARG A 13 1.98 -17.75 -1.91
N GLU A 14 1.82 -18.22 -3.15
CA GLU A 14 2.92 -18.71 -3.97
C GLU A 14 4.00 -17.64 -4.16
N ALA A 15 3.60 -16.38 -4.39
CA ALA A 15 4.55 -15.26 -4.46
C ALA A 15 5.30 -15.05 -3.14
N LEU A 16 4.61 -15.09 -2.00
CA LEU A 16 5.24 -14.92 -0.68
C LEU A 16 6.21 -16.05 -0.32
N LEU A 17 5.84 -17.30 -0.60
CA LEU A 17 6.66 -18.49 -0.35
C LEU A 17 7.93 -18.50 -1.21
N GLY A 18 7.97 -17.73 -2.29
CA GLY A 18 9.16 -17.55 -3.11
C GLY A 18 10.27 -16.74 -2.44
N VAL A 19 10.04 -16.13 -1.29
CA VAL A 19 10.99 -15.25 -0.56
C VAL A 19 11.37 -15.87 0.79
N ASP A 20 12.63 -16.28 0.93
CA ASP A 20 13.14 -16.97 2.12
C ASP A 20 13.17 -16.08 3.38
N GLU A 21 13.61 -14.83 3.23
CA GLU A 21 13.75 -13.87 4.32
C GLU A 21 13.33 -12.48 3.85
N TRP A 22 12.28 -11.92 4.47
CA TRP A 22 11.75 -10.59 4.18
C TRP A 22 12.52 -9.47 4.90
N LEU A 23 13.17 -9.78 6.02
CA LEU A 23 13.87 -8.78 6.82
C LEU A 23 15.04 -9.37 7.61
N CYS A 24 16.23 -9.27 7.03
CA CYS A 24 17.47 -9.64 7.70
C CYS A 24 17.85 -8.65 8.81
N GLU A 25 18.75 -9.07 9.71
CA GLU A 25 19.18 -8.25 10.86
C GLU A 25 19.83 -6.92 10.45
N GLN A 26 20.61 -6.95 9.37
CA GLN A 26 21.30 -5.76 8.89
C GLN A 26 20.28 -4.71 8.41
N ALA A 27 19.37 -5.09 7.51
CA ALA A 27 18.34 -4.20 6.99
C ALA A 27 17.47 -3.63 8.12
N TYR A 28 17.11 -4.46 9.12
CA TYR A 28 16.36 -4.00 10.28
C TYR A 28 17.09 -2.92 11.08
N ARG A 29 18.39 -3.10 11.36
CA ARG A 29 19.20 -2.16 12.14
C ARG A 29 19.49 -0.85 11.40
N GLU A 30 19.63 -0.91 10.08
CA GLU A 30 19.95 0.23 9.23
C GLU A 30 18.71 1.07 8.85
N SER A 31 17.52 0.48 8.94
CA SER A 31 16.26 1.18 8.69
C SER A 31 15.98 2.27 9.72
N ALA A 32 15.34 3.35 9.25
CA ALA A 32 15.05 4.52 10.05
C ALA A 32 13.74 4.42 10.86
N TRP A 33 12.88 3.46 10.54
CA TRP A 33 11.61 3.17 11.19
C TRP A 33 11.39 1.68 11.41
N GLN A 34 12.45 0.85 11.31
CA GLN A 34 12.35 -0.60 11.52
C GLN A 34 11.35 -1.25 10.56
N TYR A 35 11.17 -0.65 9.37
CA TYR A 35 10.12 -0.98 8.41
C TYR A 35 8.72 -1.06 9.05
N GLY A 36 8.44 -0.26 10.09
CA GLY A 36 7.16 -0.31 10.80
C GLY A 36 6.98 -1.55 11.71
N LEU A 37 8.05 -2.31 11.96
CA LEU A 37 8.04 -3.53 12.77
C LEU A 37 8.89 -3.39 14.05
N PRO A 38 8.59 -2.43 14.95
CA PRO A 38 9.32 -2.31 16.21
C PRO A 38 9.10 -3.53 17.12
N MET A 39 7.94 -4.18 16.97
CA MET A 39 7.57 -5.44 17.59
C MET A 39 7.19 -6.43 16.47
N GLY A 40 7.48 -7.71 16.63
CA GLY A 40 6.99 -8.73 15.68
C GLY A 40 7.92 -9.10 14.52
N ARG A 41 9.20 -8.72 14.55
CA ARG A 41 10.18 -9.16 13.54
C ARG A 41 10.18 -10.68 13.28
N GLY A 42 9.99 -11.50 14.32
CA GLY A 42 9.95 -12.97 14.15
C GLY A 42 8.78 -13.48 13.30
N ALA A 43 7.70 -12.71 13.19
CA ALA A 43 6.51 -13.04 12.40
C ALA A 43 6.66 -12.66 10.91
N VAL A 44 7.56 -11.73 10.59
CA VAL A 44 7.64 -11.12 9.25
C VAL A 44 7.99 -12.13 8.15
N ASN A 45 8.64 -13.24 8.50
CA ASN A 45 9.00 -14.29 7.52
C ASN A 45 7.92 -15.39 7.39
N GLY A 46 6.90 -15.38 8.25
CA GLY A 46 5.79 -16.33 8.17
C GLY A 46 4.89 -16.08 6.96
N VAL A 47 4.30 -17.15 6.43
CA VAL A 47 3.25 -17.09 5.42
C VAL A 47 2.07 -17.88 5.94
N GLU A 48 0.90 -17.24 6.00
CA GLU A 48 -0.33 -17.83 6.52
C GLU A 48 -1.37 -17.97 5.41
N PHE A 49 -2.36 -18.85 5.61
CA PHE A 49 -3.36 -19.19 4.58
C PHE A 49 -4.76 -18.66 4.89
N TYR A 50 -4.90 -17.77 5.87
CA TYR A 50 -6.15 -17.02 6.10
C TYR A 50 -6.28 -15.87 5.09
N PRO A 51 -7.52 -15.43 4.76
CA PRO A 51 -7.74 -14.25 3.93
C PRO A 51 -7.18 -12.98 4.59
N THR A 52 -6.41 -12.21 3.84
CA THR A 52 -5.85 -10.91 4.28
C THR A 52 -6.46 -9.75 3.48
N TYR A 53 -6.16 -8.52 3.89
CA TYR A 53 -6.52 -7.34 3.09
C TYR A 53 -5.93 -7.40 1.66
N THR A 54 -4.78 -8.05 1.47
CA THR A 54 -4.16 -8.19 0.14
C THR A 54 -5.02 -9.02 -0.79
N ASP A 55 -5.61 -10.10 -0.26
CA ASP A 55 -6.49 -10.97 -1.05
C ASP A 55 -7.78 -10.23 -1.43
N LEU A 56 -8.31 -9.39 -0.54
CA LEU A 56 -9.42 -8.50 -0.84
C LEU A 56 -9.04 -7.49 -1.94
N LEU A 57 -7.89 -6.81 -1.82
CA LEU A 57 -7.41 -5.86 -2.82
C LEU A 57 -7.29 -6.51 -4.20
N LEU A 58 -6.69 -7.70 -4.27
CA LEU A 58 -6.53 -8.45 -5.51
C LEU A 58 -7.86 -8.93 -6.09
N LEU A 59 -8.81 -9.33 -5.25
CA LEU A 59 -10.17 -9.68 -5.69
C LEU A 59 -10.89 -8.46 -6.28
N LEU A 60 -10.84 -7.32 -5.59
CA LEU A 60 -11.47 -6.07 -6.02
C LEU A 60 -10.82 -5.49 -7.28
N ALA A 61 -9.51 -5.65 -7.44
CA ALA A 61 -8.77 -5.17 -8.60
C ALA A 61 -9.29 -5.72 -9.93
N ARG A 62 -9.93 -6.89 -9.93
CA ARG A 62 -10.52 -7.51 -11.14
C ARG A 62 -11.76 -6.80 -11.66
N TYR A 63 -12.36 -5.93 -10.86
CA TYR A 63 -13.50 -5.11 -11.25
C TYR A 63 -13.10 -3.70 -11.67
N LEU A 64 -11.79 -3.38 -11.61
CA LEU A 64 -11.25 -2.11 -12.06
C LEU A 64 -10.91 -2.16 -13.57
N PRO A 65 -10.89 -1.00 -14.24
CA PRO A 65 -10.43 -0.92 -15.62
C PRO A 65 -8.96 -1.31 -15.76
N ASP A 66 -8.63 -1.94 -16.88
CA ASP A 66 -7.25 -2.17 -17.29
C ASP A 66 -6.65 -0.91 -17.96
N PRO A 67 -5.38 -0.55 -17.65
CA PRO A 67 -4.54 -1.17 -16.63
C PRO A 67 -4.97 -0.75 -15.21
N VAL A 68 -4.75 -1.65 -14.24
CA VAL A 68 -4.82 -1.28 -12.81
C VAL A 68 -3.68 -0.30 -12.50
N ARG A 69 -4.03 0.85 -11.92
CA ARG A 69 -3.13 1.91 -11.48
C ARG A 69 -3.17 1.93 -9.96
N TYR A 70 -2.19 1.28 -9.34
CA TYR A 70 -2.14 0.97 -7.92
C TYR A 70 -1.18 1.91 -7.16
N LEU A 71 -1.66 2.52 -6.07
CA LEU A 71 -0.84 3.25 -5.11
C LEU A 71 -0.86 2.53 -3.75
N GLU A 72 0.32 2.15 -3.25
CA GLU A 72 0.53 1.65 -1.90
C GLU A 72 1.26 2.70 -1.06
N ILE A 73 0.67 3.11 0.06
CA ILE A 73 1.23 4.08 0.99
C ILE A 73 1.59 3.37 2.29
N GLY A 74 2.89 3.26 2.59
CA GLY A 74 3.39 2.44 3.70
C GLY A 74 3.68 1.01 3.22
N VAL A 75 4.74 0.84 2.44
CA VAL A 75 5.10 -0.45 1.83
C VAL A 75 5.74 -1.41 2.84
N SER A 76 6.41 -0.87 3.87
CA SER A 76 7.13 -1.67 4.87
C SER A 76 8.15 -2.62 4.20
N VAL A 77 8.17 -3.89 4.58
CA VAL A 77 9.06 -4.91 3.98
C VAL A 77 8.66 -5.33 2.56
N GLY A 78 7.52 -4.85 2.05
CA GLY A 78 7.10 -5.06 0.67
C GLY A 78 6.29 -6.33 0.41
N LYS A 79 5.77 -7.00 1.44
CA LYS A 79 4.93 -8.20 1.28
C LYS A 79 3.66 -7.93 0.49
N ASN A 80 2.94 -6.87 0.82
CA ASN A 80 1.72 -6.52 0.11
C ASN A 80 2.04 -6.16 -1.34
N LEU A 81 2.97 -5.22 -1.55
CA LEU A 81 3.43 -4.82 -2.88
C LEU A 81 3.87 -6.02 -3.74
N TRP A 82 4.62 -6.97 -3.17
CA TRP A 82 5.07 -8.16 -3.88
C TRP A 82 3.92 -9.06 -4.33
N GLN A 83 2.93 -9.30 -3.47
CA GLN A 83 1.73 -10.06 -3.84
C GLN A 83 0.96 -9.34 -4.97
N MET A 84 0.81 -8.01 -4.88
CA MET A 84 0.14 -7.20 -5.89
C MET A 84 0.80 -7.34 -7.27
N VAL A 85 2.13 -7.15 -7.36
CA VAL A 85 2.86 -7.19 -8.65
C VAL A 85 3.00 -8.59 -9.25
N ASN A 86 2.74 -9.66 -8.50
CA ASN A 86 2.75 -11.03 -9.03
C ASN A 86 1.37 -11.51 -9.50
N VAL A 87 0.30 -10.83 -9.10
CA VAL A 87 -1.06 -11.20 -9.48
C VAL A 87 -1.61 -10.27 -10.56
N LEU A 88 -1.35 -8.97 -10.44
CA LEU A 88 -1.69 -7.99 -11.48
C LEU A 88 -0.84 -8.18 -12.74
N SER A 89 -1.39 -7.76 -13.88
CA SER A 89 -0.76 -7.85 -15.20
C SER A 89 -0.87 -6.52 -15.93
N GLY A 90 0.21 -6.06 -16.55
CA GLY A 90 0.25 -4.78 -17.27
C GLY A 90 -0.09 -3.55 -16.41
N ALA A 91 0.03 -3.65 -15.10
CA ALA A 91 -0.34 -2.62 -14.14
C ALA A 91 0.73 -1.52 -14.02
N GLU A 92 0.28 -0.33 -13.64
CA GLU A 92 1.16 0.73 -13.15
C GLU A 92 1.07 0.75 -11.63
N VAL A 93 2.20 0.51 -10.97
CA VAL A 93 2.28 0.36 -9.52
C VAL A 93 3.18 1.43 -8.94
N VAL A 94 2.74 2.10 -7.89
CA VAL A 94 3.52 3.03 -7.10
C VAL A 94 3.52 2.57 -5.65
N GLY A 95 4.68 2.18 -5.13
CA GLY A 95 4.90 1.97 -3.70
C GLY A 95 5.55 3.20 -3.09
N MET A 96 5.02 3.72 -1.99
CA MET A 96 5.56 4.87 -1.26
C MET A 96 5.88 4.50 0.19
N ASP A 97 7.11 4.76 0.62
CA ASP A 97 7.55 4.56 2.00
C ASP A 97 8.61 5.59 2.38
N VAL A 98 8.76 5.87 3.67
CA VAL A 98 9.87 6.70 4.17
C VAL A 98 11.21 5.96 4.08
N GLU A 99 11.16 4.63 4.03
CA GLU A 99 12.33 3.79 3.85
C GLU A 99 12.77 3.70 2.39
N HIS A 100 14.03 3.34 2.18
CA HIS A 100 14.42 2.74 0.90
C HIS A 100 13.76 1.37 0.77
N ILE A 101 13.57 0.96 -0.48
CA ILE A 101 13.02 -0.35 -0.80
C ILE A 101 13.72 -1.43 0.02
N ASN A 102 12.92 -2.32 0.62
CA ASN A 102 13.45 -3.42 1.39
C ASN A 102 14.38 -4.28 0.49
N PRO A 103 15.58 -4.65 0.95
CA PRO A 103 16.54 -5.40 0.12
C PRO A 103 16.01 -6.72 -0.43
N ALA A 104 15.16 -7.43 0.32
CA ALA A 104 14.54 -8.67 -0.14
C ALA A 104 13.58 -8.41 -1.30
N LEU A 105 12.75 -7.36 -1.22
CA LEU A 105 11.89 -6.95 -2.33
C LEU A 105 12.73 -6.46 -3.53
N ALA A 106 13.74 -5.62 -3.29
CA ALA A 106 14.61 -5.10 -4.35
C ALA A 106 15.30 -6.23 -5.12
N ALA A 107 15.80 -7.25 -4.42
CA ALA A 107 16.41 -8.42 -5.04
C ALA A 107 15.45 -9.18 -5.98
N ARG A 108 14.14 -9.13 -5.72
CA ARG A 108 13.11 -9.75 -6.56
C ARG A 108 12.71 -8.91 -7.76
N LEU A 109 12.69 -7.59 -7.60
CA LEU A 109 12.44 -6.65 -8.69
C LEU A 109 13.65 -6.47 -9.63
N GLY A 110 14.84 -6.83 -9.16
CA GLY A 110 16.07 -6.70 -9.94
C GLY A 110 16.64 -5.28 -9.93
N SER A 111 17.30 -4.89 -11.01
CA SER A 111 17.91 -3.56 -11.13
C SER A 111 16.86 -2.48 -11.41
N GLY A 112 16.80 -1.48 -10.53
CA GLY A 112 15.97 -0.29 -10.73
C GLY A 112 16.75 0.86 -11.34
N GLU A 113 16.03 1.76 -12.03
CA GLU A 113 16.54 3.02 -12.55
C GLU A 113 16.07 4.18 -11.64
N CYS A 114 17.01 4.90 -11.03
CA CYS A 114 16.67 6.11 -10.27
C CYS A 114 16.33 7.24 -11.25
N LEU A 115 15.06 7.63 -11.29
CA LEU A 115 14.55 8.67 -12.18
C LEU A 115 14.81 10.06 -11.61
N THR A 116 14.58 10.24 -10.31
CA THR A 116 14.77 11.50 -9.60
C THR A 116 15.28 11.27 -8.19
N GLU A 117 16.09 12.22 -7.71
CA GLU A 117 16.65 12.23 -6.36
C GLU A 117 16.58 13.64 -5.78
N TRP A 118 16.22 13.78 -4.51
CA TRP A 118 16.29 15.05 -3.80
C TRP A 118 16.56 14.88 -2.31
N PRO A 119 17.21 15.84 -1.65
CA PRO A 119 17.37 15.78 -0.21
C PRO A 119 16.02 16.00 0.49
N TYR A 120 15.77 15.24 1.55
CA TYR A 120 14.72 15.53 2.51
C TYR A 120 15.19 15.25 3.94
N THR A 121 14.50 15.87 4.89
CA THR A 121 14.68 15.61 6.31
C THR A 121 13.45 14.89 6.82
N PHE A 122 13.65 13.90 7.68
CA PHE A 122 12.58 13.27 8.45
C PHE A 122 13.04 13.00 9.88
N THR A 123 12.10 12.64 10.74
CA THR A 123 12.37 12.20 12.10
C THR A 123 12.33 10.67 12.13
N ASP A 124 13.35 10.01 12.68
CA ASP A 124 13.39 8.55 12.82
C ASP A 124 12.56 8.05 14.02
N TYR A 125 12.43 6.72 14.18
CA TYR A 125 11.66 6.12 15.28
C TYR A 125 12.18 6.48 16.68
N ARG A 126 13.41 6.99 16.80
CA ARG A 126 14.02 7.45 18.06
C ARG A 126 13.80 8.94 18.30
N GLY A 127 13.03 9.61 17.44
CA GLY A 127 12.82 11.05 17.50
C GLY A 127 14.01 11.87 17.01
N GLN A 128 14.99 11.25 16.32
CA GLN A 128 16.17 11.97 15.82
C GLN A 128 15.93 12.48 14.41
N ARG A 129 16.29 13.73 14.18
CA ARG A 129 16.27 14.34 12.84
C ARG A 129 17.35 13.69 11.98
N ARG A 130 16.98 13.19 10.81
CA ARG A 130 17.86 12.56 9.81
C ARG A 130 17.74 13.26 8.47
N GLU A 131 18.83 13.25 7.72
CA GLU A 131 18.84 13.64 6.32
C GLU A 131 19.06 12.40 5.45
N ARG A 132 18.32 12.32 4.35
CA ARG A 132 18.43 11.24 3.37
C ARG A 132 18.10 11.78 1.99
N ALA A 133 18.58 11.09 0.96
CA ALA A 133 18.09 11.27 -0.40
C ALA A 133 16.73 10.57 -0.53
N ALA A 134 15.69 11.33 -0.85
CA ALA A 134 14.45 10.77 -1.37
C ALA A 134 14.66 10.39 -2.84
N THR A 135 14.05 9.31 -3.28
CA THR A 135 14.25 8.76 -4.62
C THR A 135 12.93 8.29 -5.23
N LEU A 136 12.74 8.55 -6.51
CA LEU A 136 11.78 7.84 -7.36
C LEU A 136 12.56 6.83 -8.21
N THR A 137 12.41 5.54 -7.94
CA THR A 137 13.08 4.47 -8.69
C THR A 137 12.09 3.66 -9.49
N GLN A 138 12.36 3.42 -10.76
CA GLN A 138 11.55 2.57 -11.62
C GLN A 138 12.11 1.14 -11.69
N TYR A 139 11.21 0.17 -11.67
CA TYR A 139 11.47 -1.26 -11.87
C TYR A 139 10.46 -1.81 -12.89
N THR A 140 10.72 -3.03 -13.36
CA THR A 140 9.77 -3.79 -14.19
C THR A 140 9.71 -5.22 -13.69
N HIS A 141 8.50 -5.75 -13.54
CA HIS A 141 8.27 -7.14 -13.14
C HIS A 141 7.00 -7.67 -13.80
N SER A 142 7.09 -8.78 -14.54
CA SER A 142 5.94 -9.43 -15.18
C SER A 142 5.02 -8.45 -15.94
N ASP A 143 5.61 -7.64 -16.81
CA ASP A 143 4.96 -6.57 -17.60
C ASP A 143 4.36 -5.41 -16.79
N ASN A 144 4.48 -5.41 -15.47
CA ASN A 144 4.08 -4.29 -14.62
C ASN A 144 5.19 -3.22 -14.57
N ALA A 145 4.79 -1.96 -14.67
CA ALA A 145 5.66 -0.80 -14.43
C ALA A 145 5.58 -0.40 -12.96
N ILE A 146 6.68 -0.55 -12.22
CA ILE A 146 6.71 -0.34 -10.77
C ILE A 146 7.57 0.88 -10.45
N HIS A 147 7.02 1.82 -9.71
CA HIS A 147 7.74 2.96 -9.20
C HIS A 147 7.81 2.86 -7.67
N TYR A 148 8.99 3.00 -7.10
CA TYR A 148 9.19 3.06 -5.67
C TYR A 148 9.63 4.45 -5.27
N LEU A 149 8.78 5.11 -4.48
CA LEU A 149 8.97 6.45 -3.95
C LEU A 149 9.44 6.34 -2.50
N SER A 150 10.76 6.41 -2.32
CA SER A 150 11.39 6.47 -1.00
C SER A 150 11.41 7.93 -0.54
N ALA A 151 10.43 8.36 0.25
CA ALA A 151 10.29 9.75 0.67
C ALA A 151 9.29 9.91 1.84
N ASP A 152 9.32 11.06 2.51
CA ASP A 152 8.35 11.40 3.54
C ASP A 152 6.97 11.73 2.93
N LYS A 153 5.94 10.95 3.27
CA LYS A 153 4.54 11.20 2.86
C LYS A 153 3.98 12.53 3.37
N PHE A 154 4.59 13.18 4.37
CA PHE A 154 4.15 14.50 4.84
C PHE A 154 4.73 15.66 4.02
N SER A 155 5.63 15.38 3.08
CA SER A 155 6.23 16.40 2.22
C SER A 155 5.44 16.61 0.92
N ASP A 156 5.07 17.84 0.61
CA ASP A 156 4.47 18.22 -0.69
C ASP A 156 5.30 17.72 -1.89
N LYS A 157 6.63 17.82 -1.79
CA LYS A 157 7.54 17.42 -2.86
C LYS A 157 7.47 15.93 -3.21
N THR A 158 7.10 15.10 -2.23
CA THR A 158 6.83 13.68 -2.43
C THR A 158 5.62 13.51 -3.35
N TRP A 159 4.52 14.20 -3.05
CA TRP A 159 3.28 14.12 -3.83
C TRP A 159 3.37 14.79 -5.20
N GLU A 160 4.21 15.82 -5.35
CA GLU A 160 4.54 16.41 -6.65
C GLU A 160 5.09 15.38 -7.65
N GLN A 161 5.78 14.33 -7.18
CA GLN A 161 6.25 13.25 -8.06
C GLN A 161 5.12 12.37 -8.62
N LEU A 162 3.93 12.45 -8.04
CA LEU A 162 2.73 11.73 -8.48
C LEU A 162 1.83 12.60 -9.36
N ALA A 163 2.14 13.88 -9.54
CA ALA A 163 1.32 14.79 -10.33
C ALA A 163 1.15 14.30 -11.77
N GLY A 164 -0.09 14.36 -12.27
CA GLY A 164 -0.46 13.85 -13.60
C GLY A 164 -0.74 12.35 -13.65
N ARG A 165 -0.63 11.64 -12.51
CA ARG A 165 -1.09 10.25 -12.37
C ARG A 165 -2.47 10.22 -11.73
N GLN A 166 -3.26 9.22 -12.07
CA GLN A 166 -4.50 8.88 -11.39
C GLN A 166 -4.49 7.39 -11.05
N PHE A 167 -4.97 7.04 -9.87
CA PHE A 167 -5.01 5.69 -9.35
C PHE A 167 -6.46 5.22 -9.24
N ASN A 168 -6.72 4.00 -9.69
CA ASN A 168 -8.01 3.33 -9.50
C ASN A 168 -7.97 2.31 -8.35
N LEU A 169 -6.79 2.04 -7.79
CA LEU A 169 -6.61 1.25 -6.58
C LEU A 169 -5.65 1.97 -5.63
N ILE A 170 -6.08 2.26 -4.41
CA ILE A 170 -5.23 2.89 -3.39
C ILE A 170 -5.29 2.05 -2.10
N PHE A 171 -4.14 1.76 -1.53
CA PHE A 171 -4.01 1.12 -0.21
C PHE A 171 -3.17 2.01 0.71
N SER A 172 -3.70 2.33 1.88
CA SER A 172 -3.04 3.16 2.89
C SER A 172 -2.82 2.37 4.19
N ASP A 173 -1.56 2.10 4.51
CA ASP A 173 -1.08 1.43 5.73
C ASP A 173 0.04 2.24 6.42
N ALA A 174 0.13 3.54 6.14
CA ALA A 174 1.15 4.40 6.71
C ALA A 174 0.60 5.28 7.84
N CYS A 175 1.27 5.26 8.99
CA CYS A 175 1.05 6.17 10.11
C CYS A 175 -0.42 6.22 10.57
N HIS A 176 -0.81 5.28 11.43
CA HIS A 176 -2.17 5.05 11.91
C HIS A 176 -2.67 6.15 12.87
N LYS A 177 -2.83 7.37 12.33
CA LYS A 177 -3.32 8.56 13.02
C LYS A 177 -4.38 9.29 12.17
N PRO A 178 -5.43 9.85 12.78
CA PRO A 178 -6.46 10.61 12.06
C PRO A 178 -5.90 11.70 11.15
N GLU A 179 -4.92 12.47 11.65
CA GLU A 179 -4.30 13.57 10.92
C GLU A 179 -3.53 13.09 9.70
N SER A 180 -3.02 11.85 9.75
CA SER A 180 -2.34 11.24 8.61
C SER A 180 -3.33 10.92 7.48
N LEU A 181 -4.53 10.45 7.80
CA LEU A 181 -5.56 10.17 6.80
C LEU A 181 -6.06 11.48 6.16
N GLU A 182 -6.25 12.52 6.96
CA GLU A 182 -6.64 13.84 6.44
C GLU A 182 -5.56 14.43 5.52
N HIS A 183 -4.28 14.24 5.86
CA HIS A 183 -3.18 14.67 5.00
C HIS A 183 -3.20 13.94 3.66
N GLU A 184 -3.33 12.61 3.65
CA GLU A 184 -3.47 11.83 2.41
C GLU A 184 -4.63 12.31 1.55
N TYR A 185 -5.82 12.48 2.16
CA TYR A 185 -6.99 13.00 1.47
C TYR A 185 -6.73 14.39 0.85
N ALA A 186 -6.08 15.29 1.59
CA ALA A 186 -5.73 16.61 1.09
C ALA A 186 -4.78 16.52 -0.11
N MET A 187 -3.81 15.59 -0.09
CA MET A 187 -2.87 15.40 -1.19
C MET A 187 -3.52 14.76 -2.41
N TRP A 188 -4.34 13.72 -2.23
CA TRP A 188 -5.07 13.11 -3.35
C TRP A 188 -5.96 14.12 -4.06
N THR A 189 -6.65 14.98 -3.30
CA THR A 189 -7.50 16.03 -3.86
C THR A 189 -6.68 17.11 -4.55
N ARG A 190 -5.59 17.56 -3.93
CA ARG A 190 -4.73 18.64 -4.46
C ARG A 190 -4.06 18.26 -5.78
N PHE A 191 -3.63 17.01 -5.91
CA PHE A 191 -2.89 16.52 -7.08
C PHE A 191 -3.76 15.72 -8.06
N ASP A 192 -5.07 15.66 -7.85
CA ASP A 192 -6.04 14.94 -8.68
C ASP A 192 -5.65 13.46 -8.90
N LEU A 193 -5.37 12.74 -7.80
CA LEU A 193 -4.77 11.40 -7.85
C LEU A 193 -5.79 10.25 -7.94
N LEU A 194 -7.10 10.52 -7.87
CA LEU A 194 -8.12 9.47 -7.89
C LEU A 194 -8.77 9.37 -9.27
N ALA A 195 -8.79 8.18 -9.86
CA ALA A 195 -9.52 7.92 -11.09
C ALA A 195 -11.03 7.91 -10.83
N ALA A 196 -11.75 8.88 -11.40
CA ALA A 196 -13.16 9.12 -11.07
C ALA A 196 -14.12 8.01 -11.54
N GLU A 197 -13.81 7.28 -12.61
CA GLU A 197 -14.77 6.35 -13.23
C GLU A 197 -15.05 5.12 -12.38
N ARG A 198 -14.01 4.48 -11.86
CA ARG A 198 -14.07 3.28 -11.03
C ARG A 198 -12.86 3.26 -10.13
N PHE A 199 -13.07 3.10 -8.82
CA PHE A 199 -11.96 3.06 -7.88
C PHE A 199 -12.26 2.25 -6.63
N VAL A 200 -11.18 1.83 -5.98
CA VAL A 200 -11.17 1.16 -4.68
C VAL A 200 -10.10 1.82 -3.81
N ILE A 201 -10.46 2.22 -2.61
CA ILE A 201 -9.53 2.72 -1.59
C ILE A 201 -9.69 1.87 -0.34
N VAL A 202 -8.58 1.37 0.18
CA VAL A 202 -8.52 0.60 1.42
C VAL A 202 -7.58 1.28 2.42
N TRP A 203 -8.02 1.41 3.66
CA TRP A 203 -7.22 1.89 4.79
C TRP A 203 -7.04 0.78 5.81
N ASP A 204 -5.80 0.58 6.24
CA ASP A 204 -5.48 -0.38 7.28
C ASP A 204 -5.58 0.23 8.70
N ASP A 205 -5.67 -0.66 9.69
CA ASP A 205 -5.56 -0.38 11.12
C ASP A 205 -6.53 0.69 11.66
N LEU A 206 -7.82 0.56 11.31
CA LEU A 206 -8.89 1.38 11.88
C LEU A 206 -9.34 0.84 13.26
N THR A 207 -8.38 0.54 14.12
CA THR A 207 -8.61 -0.12 15.41
C THR A 207 -9.19 0.81 16.48
N SER A 208 -8.98 2.12 16.37
CA SER A 208 -9.50 3.12 17.32
C SER A 208 -10.71 3.88 16.79
N ASP A 209 -11.57 4.34 17.71
CA ASP A 209 -12.75 5.15 17.38
C ASP A 209 -12.39 6.44 16.64
N SER A 210 -11.27 7.07 16.96
CA SER A 210 -10.79 8.28 16.27
C SER A 210 -10.40 7.98 14.83
N MET A 211 -9.71 6.87 14.58
CA MET A 211 -9.38 6.41 13.22
C MET A 211 -10.64 6.12 12.40
N ARG A 212 -11.61 5.39 12.97
CA ARG A 212 -12.88 5.08 12.29
C ARG A 212 -13.68 6.33 11.95
N ARG A 213 -13.71 7.32 12.85
CA ARG A 213 -14.37 8.61 12.59
C ARG A 213 -13.69 9.38 11.45
N ALA A 214 -12.36 9.44 11.44
CA ALA A 214 -11.60 10.09 10.37
C ALA A 214 -11.84 9.40 9.02
N PHE A 215 -11.73 8.07 8.99
CA PHE A 215 -12.09 7.27 7.82
C PHE A 215 -13.49 7.60 7.29
N HIS A 216 -14.53 7.53 8.14
CA HIS A 216 -15.90 7.82 7.68
C HIS A 216 -16.08 9.25 7.18
N ALA A 217 -15.41 10.24 7.80
CA ALA A 217 -15.47 11.63 7.36
C ALA A 217 -14.80 11.83 5.99
N ILE A 218 -13.65 11.21 5.76
CA ILE A 218 -12.94 11.23 4.48
C ILE A 218 -13.72 10.47 3.40
N ALA A 219 -14.13 9.24 3.70
CA ALA A 219 -14.84 8.38 2.76
C ALA A 219 -16.15 9.01 2.27
N ARG A 220 -16.91 9.68 3.16
CA ARG A 220 -18.13 10.40 2.78
C ARG A 220 -17.87 11.58 1.85
N ARG A 221 -16.80 12.35 2.08
CA ARG A 221 -16.41 13.46 1.20
C ARG A 221 -16.01 12.95 -0.18
N LEU A 222 -15.19 11.90 -0.22
CA LEU A 222 -14.79 11.27 -1.48
C LEU A 222 -15.96 10.62 -2.22
N ALA A 223 -16.94 10.08 -1.49
CA ALA A 223 -18.13 9.45 -2.05
C ALA A 223 -19.23 10.44 -2.50
N GLU A 224 -19.17 11.72 -2.13
CA GLU A 224 -20.21 12.71 -2.44
C GLU A 224 -20.57 12.77 -3.94
N PRO A 225 -19.61 12.70 -4.89
CA PRO A 225 -19.92 12.66 -6.31
C PRO A 225 -20.47 11.31 -6.83
N TYR A 226 -20.44 10.26 -6.00
CA TYR A 226 -20.68 8.86 -6.39
C TYR A 226 -21.83 8.27 -5.56
N PRO A 227 -23.09 8.43 -6.00
CA PRO A 227 -24.26 7.99 -5.22
C PRO A 227 -24.27 6.49 -4.91
N ASP A 228 -23.63 5.68 -5.76
CA ASP A 228 -23.54 4.23 -5.62
C ASP A 228 -22.22 3.77 -4.95
N ALA A 229 -21.44 4.69 -4.38
CA ALA A 229 -20.23 4.32 -3.66
C ALA A 229 -20.56 3.57 -2.36
N ILE A 230 -19.79 2.52 -2.10
CA ILE A 230 -19.92 1.67 -0.91
C ILE A 230 -18.83 2.06 0.08
N ILE A 231 -19.24 2.33 1.31
CA ILE A 231 -18.36 2.59 2.45
C ILE A 231 -18.57 1.47 3.47
N ALA A 232 -17.53 0.72 3.81
CA ALA A 232 -17.60 -0.39 4.75
C ALA A 232 -16.41 -0.43 5.71
N LEU A 233 -16.64 -1.02 6.88
CA LEU A 233 -15.58 -1.54 7.75
C LEU A 233 -15.59 -3.05 7.61
N VAL A 234 -14.44 -3.66 7.32
CA VAL A 234 -14.33 -5.10 7.11
C VAL A 234 -13.28 -5.65 8.08
N PRO A 235 -13.62 -6.62 8.95
CA PRO A 235 -12.63 -7.26 9.79
C PRO A 235 -11.80 -8.25 8.97
N LEU A 236 -10.50 -8.01 8.82
CA LEU A 236 -9.57 -8.86 8.08
C LEU A 236 -8.21 -8.98 8.78
N TYR A 237 -7.44 -9.99 8.38
CA TYR A 237 -6.05 -10.14 8.81
C TYR A 237 -5.11 -9.21 8.03
N GLY A 238 -4.05 -8.75 8.71
CA GLY A 238 -2.95 -8.03 8.09
C GLY A 238 -2.08 -8.93 7.20
N SER A 239 -1.14 -8.32 6.46
CA SER A 239 -0.22 -9.05 5.57
C SER A 239 0.79 -9.94 6.32
N TYR A 240 0.95 -9.77 7.63
CA TYR A 240 1.85 -10.58 8.46
C TYR A 240 1.19 -11.80 9.06
N ALA A 241 -0.11 -11.74 9.39
CA ALA A 241 -1.05 -12.80 9.80
C ALA A 241 -0.61 -13.80 10.91
N PHE A 242 0.65 -13.80 11.35
CA PHE A 242 1.14 -14.68 12.39
C PHE A 242 0.70 -14.12 13.75
N ARG A 243 -0.37 -14.70 14.30
CA ARG A 243 -0.98 -14.35 15.59
C ARG A 243 -1.57 -12.94 15.68
N GLU A 244 -1.79 -12.28 14.56
CA GLU A 244 -2.57 -11.04 14.54
C GLU A 244 -4.06 -11.38 14.65
N ASN A 245 -4.77 -10.69 15.54
CA ASN A 245 -6.22 -10.70 15.50
C ASN A 245 -6.68 -9.95 14.25
N THR A 246 -7.87 -10.27 13.75
CA THR A 246 -8.49 -9.44 12.70
C THR A 246 -8.60 -8.00 13.20
N LYS A 247 -8.28 -7.06 12.31
CA LYS A 247 -8.47 -5.63 12.52
C LYS A 247 -9.46 -5.10 11.49
N ASP A 248 -10.13 -4.02 11.86
CA ASP A 248 -11.03 -3.35 10.93
C ASP A 248 -10.20 -2.59 9.91
N ILE A 249 -10.41 -2.93 8.64
CA ILE A 249 -9.97 -2.13 7.52
C ILE A 249 -11.14 -1.26 7.03
N GLY A 250 -10.82 -0.06 6.54
CA GLY A 250 -11.79 0.81 5.88
C GLY A 250 -11.81 0.53 4.40
N LEU A 251 -12.99 0.39 3.81
CA LEU A 251 -13.18 0.23 2.37
C LEU A 251 -14.08 1.36 1.86
N LEU A 252 -13.60 2.07 0.85
CA LEU A 252 -14.43 2.90 -0.02
C LEU A 252 -14.28 2.37 -1.44
N MET A 253 -15.39 2.09 -2.12
CA MET A 253 -15.33 1.69 -3.53
C MET A 253 -16.47 2.31 -4.33
N HIS A 254 -16.15 2.73 -5.55
CA HIS A 254 -17.12 3.05 -6.59
C HIS A 254 -16.95 2.05 -7.72
N LEU A 255 -17.80 1.01 -7.69
CA LEU A 255 -17.81 -0.08 -8.66
C LEU A 255 -19.27 -0.38 -9.05
N PRO A 256 -19.85 0.35 -10.02
CA PRO A 256 -21.28 0.24 -10.36
C PRO A 256 -21.76 -1.17 -10.75
N GLU A 257 -20.85 -2.02 -11.22
CA GLU A 257 -21.13 -3.40 -11.66
C GLU A 257 -20.77 -4.46 -10.61
N PHE A 258 -20.36 -4.07 -9.40
CA PHE A 258 -19.95 -5.03 -8.38
C PHE A 258 -21.15 -5.80 -7.80
N PRO A 259 -21.17 -7.14 -7.88
CA PRO A 259 -22.23 -7.93 -7.29
C PRO A 259 -22.09 -7.93 -5.76
N LEU A 260 -23.09 -7.38 -5.06
CA LEU A 260 -23.24 -7.47 -3.60
C LEU A 260 -23.81 -8.82 -3.15
#